data_AF-A0A8C5WLP5-F1
#
_entry.id   AF-A0A8C5WLP5-F1
#
_cell.length_a   1.000
_cell.length_b   1.000
_cell.length_c   1.000
_cell.angle_alpha   90.00
_cell.angle_beta   90.00
_cell.angle_gamma   90.00
#
_symmetry.space_group_name_H-M   'P 1'
#
loop_
_entity.id
_entity.type
_entity.pdbx_description
1 polymer ?
#
loop_
_entity_poly.entity_id
_entity_poly.type
_entity_poly.pdbx_seq_one_letter_code
_entity_poly.pdbx_strand_id
1 'polypeptide(L)'
;MERFLQSCQARVQSKPSTVDFHVLLGNEACDLDSAVSAITLAYYLAKTSSCKKLEYVPVLNIPRRDFPLRTESTFFLKEQGISVYHLTFRDEIDMESLYESGRLVLTLVDHNVLSSADSFMEDVVTEVIDHHTLERRTAPSCRVTSEPVGSCATLVAEKIIRGAPDLVDLQLASLLRGTIILDCVNMAPAAGKVTPKDSEYVALLETMFPDLPPRTAVFDSLQKAKFDVSGLTTEQMLTKDMKALVSRDLCLAISAIYIHLEEFLRRPDVESDLSAYCEKHRYNVLIAMIITFSNENQPVRQIAVYSPRQELRTLICKVLEEATNPPLDLSPVPSDPCKHLATYHQGNTVASRKKVLPILKDFLRQRDLGESLSQSMQPLRENEKSNGQAYSGGQPANEGLEDHEFGVQFGDQLDNLDSCAGDEPRGTRLLYGFKKATDDSAEEENSFPPTPMNSLVEGCPLDRGLPKLTAEDILERFSRIKVVDPEDTSSSGKK
;
A
#
# COMPACT_ATOMS: atom_id res chain seq x y z
N MET A 1 -11.66 23.73 -8.41
CA MET A 1 -10.94 23.01 -7.32
C MET A 1 -9.65 23.68 -6.84
N GLU A 2 -8.68 24.00 -7.72
CA GLU A 2 -7.30 24.38 -7.36
C GLU A 2 -7.10 25.34 -6.16
N ARG A 3 -7.78 26.50 -6.13
CA ARG A 3 -7.66 27.49 -5.03
C ARG A 3 -8.00 26.93 -3.64
N PHE A 4 -8.86 25.90 -3.57
CA PHE A 4 -9.15 25.21 -2.31
C PHE A 4 -7.94 24.41 -1.84
N LEU A 5 -7.36 23.58 -2.71
CA LEU A 5 -6.17 22.79 -2.39
C LEU A 5 -4.98 23.68 -1.98
N GLN A 6 -4.77 24.80 -2.68
CA GLN A 6 -3.77 25.81 -2.30
C GLN A 6 -4.03 26.40 -0.90
N SER A 7 -5.29 26.63 -0.52
CA SER A 7 -5.66 27.06 0.83
C SER A 7 -5.38 25.99 1.88
N CYS A 8 -5.73 24.72 1.61
CA CYS A 8 -5.44 23.59 2.50
C CYS A 8 -3.93 23.48 2.77
N GLN A 9 -3.11 23.55 1.72
CA GLN A 9 -1.65 23.45 1.83
C GLN A 9 -1.06 24.60 2.67
N ALA A 10 -1.50 25.84 2.46
CA ALA A 10 -1.11 27.00 3.26
C ALA A 10 -1.56 26.89 4.74
N ARG A 11 -2.69 26.22 5.01
CA ARG A 11 -3.20 25.95 6.37
C ARG A 11 -2.40 24.86 7.08
N VAL A 12 -2.06 23.78 6.38
CA VAL A 12 -1.17 22.73 6.90
C VAL A 12 0.21 23.28 7.25
N GLN A 13 0.75 24.20 6.43
CA GLN A 13 2.03 24.87 6.72
C GLN A 13 1.95 25.86 7.88
N SER A 14 0.88 26.65 7.99
CA SER A 14 0.73 27.66 9.05
C SER A 14 0.26 27.11 10.40
N LYS A 15 -0.23 25.87 10.44
CA LYS A 15 -0.73 25.14 11.64
C LYS A 15 -1.47 26.05 12.65
N PRO A 16 -2.56 26.76 12.28
CA PRO A 16 -3.19 27.72 13.18
C PRO A 16 -3.73 27.03 14.42
N SER A 17 -3.46 27.57 15.60
CA SER A 17 -3.95 27.03 16.89
C SER A 17 -5.46 27.24 17.11
N THR A 18 -6.13 27.95 16.20
CA THR A 18 -7.55 28.35 16.29
C THR A 18 -8.48 27.53 15.40
N VAL A 19 -7.95 26.55 14.66
CA VAL A 19 -8.72 25.65 13.79
C VAL A 19 -8.40 24.19 14.10
N ASP A 20 -9.42 23.37 13.94
CA ASP A 20 -9.34 21.91 13.95
C ASP A 20 -9.19 21.42 12.50
N PHE A 21 -8.61 20.24 12.32
CA PHE A 21 -8.32 19.66 11.01
C PHE A 21 -9.18 18.42 10.78
N HIS A 22 -10.05 18.48 9.77
CA HIS A 22 -10.74 17.32 9.24
C HIS A 22 -9.92 16.77 8.08
N VAL A 23 -9.14 15.71 8.34
CA VAL A 23 -8.37 15.04 7.31
C VAL A 23 -9.22 13.99 6.62
N LEU A 24 -9.20 14.03 5.29
CA LEU A 24 -9.75 13.01 4.42
C LEU A 24 -8.59 12.18 3.87
N LEU A 25 -8.52 10.93 4.31
CA LEU A 25 -7.38 10.06 4.09
C LEU A 25 -7.77 8.93 3.12
N GLY A 26 -7.01 8.79 2.03
CA GLY A 26 -7.05 7.61 1.16
C GLY A 26 -6.22 6.45 1.72
N ASN A 27 -6.25 5.29 1.06
CA ASN A 27 -5.42 4.15 1.45
C ASN A 27 -3.92 4.39 1.14
N GLU A 28 -3.05 3.56 1.72
CA GLU A 28 -1.59 3.68 1.59
C GLU A 28 -1.06 3.32 0.19
N ALA A 29 -1.85 2.67 -0.67
CA ALA A 29 -1.49 2.52 -2.08
C ALA A 29 -1.57 3.88 -2.80
N CYS A 30 -2.52 4.74 -2.38
CA CYS A 30 -2.74 6.08 -2.90
C CYS A 30 -2.83 6.07 -4.43
N ASP A 31 -3.63 5.16 -4.98
CA ASP A 31 -3.93 5.10 -6.39
C ASP A 31 -4.84 6.27 -6.83
N LEU A 32 -5.42 6.17 -8.02
CA LEU A 32 -6.27 7.24 -8.53
C LEU A 32 -7.61 7.34 -7.76
N ASP A 33 -8.14 6.23 -7.25
CA ASP A 33 -9.41 6.23 -6.52
C ASP A 33 -9.25 6.88 -5.15
N SER A 34 -8.33 6.38 -4.33
CA SER A 34 -7.95 7.00 -3.06
C SER A 34 -7.68 8.50 -3.18
N ALA A 35 -6.88 8.91 -4.18
CA ALA A 35 -6.54 10.32 -4.35
C ALA A 35 -7.74 11.18 -4.77
N VAL A 36 -8.54 10.75 -5.76
CA VAL A 36 -9.70 11.51 -6.24
C VAL A 36 -10.83 11.51 -5.22
N SER A 37 -11.13 10.37 -4.60
CA SER A 37 -12.12 10.24 -3.54
C SER A 37 -11.81 11.20 -2.37
N ALA A 38 -10.55 11.30 -1.94
CA ALA A 38 -10.15 12.22 -0.88
C ALA A 38 -10.29 13.69 -1.31
N ILE A 39 -9.71 14.06 -2.45
CA ILE A 39 -9.72 15.44 -2.99
C ILE A 39 -11.16 15.95 -3.20
N THR A 40 -12.00 15.15 -3.84
CA THR A 40 -13.36 15.55 -4.24
C THR A 40 -14.30 15.62 -3.04
N LEU A 41 -14.21 14.66 -2.11
CA LEU A 41 -14.98 14.69 -0.87
C LEU A 41 -14.57 15.87 0.03
N ALA A 42 -13.27 16.18 0.10
CA ALA A 42 -12.77 17.31 0.90
C ALA A 42 -13.27 18.65 0.33
N TYR A 43 -13.22 18.79 -1.00
CA TYR A 43 -13.76 19.95 -1.70
C TYR A 43 -15.26 20.10 -1.46
N TYR A 44 -16.03 19.02 -1.51
CA TYR A 44 -17.46 19.02 -1.19
C TYR A 44 -17.72 19.49 0.24
N LEU A 45 -17.12 18.84 1.25
CA LEU A 45 -17.33 19.19 2.65
C LEU A 45 -16.92 20.63 2.96
N ALA A 46 -15.80 21.11 2.42
CA ALA A 46 -15.35 22.50 2.57
C ALA A 46 -16.31 23.54 1.97
N LYS A 47 -17.15 23.14 1.01
CA LYS A 47 -18.10 24.02 0.31
C LYS A 47 -19.50 23.97 0.89
N THR A 48 -19.90 22.85 1.49
CA THR A 48 -21.21 22.68 2.13
C THR A 48 -21.18 22.90 3.64
N SER A 49 -20.02 22.84 4.29
CA SER A 49 -19.86 23.08 5.72
C SER A 49 -20.13 24.53 6.12
N SER A 50 -20.93 24.72 7.18
CA SER A 50 -21.11 26.00 7.86
C SER A 50 -20.06 26.28 8.94
N CYS A 51 -19.28 25.26 9.36
CA CYS A 51 -18.26 25.40 10.39
C CYS A 51 -17.00 26.07 9.83
N LYS A 52 -16.72 27.31 10.28
CA LYS A 52 -15.51 28.08 9.91
C LYS A 52 -14.27 27.77 10.75
N LYS A 53 -14.38 26.88 11.73
CA LYS A 53 -13.26 26.44 12.60
C LYS A 53 -12.65 25.10 12.19
N LEU A 54 -13.24 24.42 11.20
CA LEU A 54 -12.80 23.11 10.75
C LEU A 54 -12.26 23.24 9.33
N GLU A 55 -10.97 22.94 9.14
CA GLU A 55 -10.33 22.95 7.83
C GLU A 55 -10.35 21.53 7.26
N TYR A 56 -10.99 21.33 6.10
CA TYR A 56 -11.06 20.04 5.42
C TYR A 56 -9.84 19.88 4.51
N VAL A 57 -8.99 18.90 4.80
CA VAL A 57 -7.72 18.69 4.11
C VAL A 57 -7.69 17.29 3.48
N PRO A 58 -7.66 17.16 2.13
CA PRO A 58 -7.39 15.90 1.49
C PRO A 58 -5.91 15.56 1.65
N VAL A 59 -5.61 14.37 2.15
CA VAL A 59 -4.25 13.88 2.36
C VAL A 59 -4.01 12.64 1.51
N LEU A 60 -3.05 12.73 0.60
CA LEU A 60 -2.55 11.60 -0.15
C LEU A 60 -1.64 10.80 0.79
N ASN A 61 -2.04 9.56 1.13
CA ASN A 61 -1.48 8.80 2.25
C ASN A 61 -0.13 8.12 1.94
N ILE A 62 0.77 8.90 1.33
CA ILE A 62 2.14 8.52 0.93
C ILE A 62 3.07 9.72 1.12
N PRO A 63 4.40 9.51 1.23
CA PRO A 63 5.36 10.61 1.18
C PRO A 63 5.32 11.33 -0.19
N ARG A 64 5.50 12.66 -0.21
CA ARG A 64 5.51 13.47 -1.46
C ARG A 64 6.46 12.91 -2.52
N ARG A 65 7.64 12.43 -2.08
CA ARG A 65 8.68 11.85 -2.96
C ARG A 65 8.22 10.61 -3.73
N ASP A 66 7.19 9.92 -3.25
CA ASP A 66 6.69 8.65 -3.81
C ASP A 66 5.46 8.87 -4.71
N PHE A 67 4.93 10.11 -4.80
CA PHE A 67 3.82 10.45 -5.69
C PHE A 67 4.14 10.31 -7.19
N PRO A 68 5.33 10.65 -7.71
CA PRO A 68 5.67 10.42 -9.12
C PRO A 68 5.52 8.96 -9.56
N LEU A 69 5.58 8.00 -8.64
CA LEU A 69 5.38 6.57 -8.93
C LEU A 69 3.93 6.25 -9.35
N ARG A 70 2.97 7.09 -8.94
CA ARG A 70 1.55 7.05 -9.33
C ARG A 70 1.41 7.84 -10.63
N THR A 71 1.91 7.25 -11.71
CA THR A 71 2.05 7.93 -13.01
C THR A 71 0.69 8.25 -13.61
N GLU A 72 -0.33 7.40 -13.41
CA GLU A 72 -1.72 7.67 -13.77
C GLU A 72 -2.31 8.85 -12.98
N SER A 73 -2.13 8.90 -11.65
CA SER A 73 -2.64 9.98 -10.80
C SER A 73 -1.93 11.31 -11.06
N THR A 74 -0.61 11.26 -11.27
CA THR A 74 0.22 12.42 -11.63
C THR A 74 -0.18 13.00 -12.99
N PHE A 75 -0.40 12.14 -13.99
CA PHE A 75 -0.92 12.53 -15.30
C PHE A 75 -2.31 13.14 -15.19
N PHE A 76 -3.25 12.44 -14.55
CA PHE A 76 -4.65 12.84 -14.57
C PHE A 76 -4.93 14.11 -13.77
N LEU A 77 -4.38 14.24 -12.56
CA LEU A 77 -4.52 15.47 -11.78
C LEU A 77 -3.93 16.67 -12.53
N LYS A 78 -2.80 16.50 -13.23
CA LYS A 78 -2.21 17.54 -14.07
C LYS A 78 -3.10 17.91 -15.27
N GLU A 79 -3.65 16.95 -15.99
CA GLU A 79 -4.60 17.20 -17.10
C GLU A 79 -5.86 17.94 -16.60
N GLN A 80 -6.31 17.63 -15.37
CA GLN A 80 -7.40 18.35 -14.70
C GLN A 80 -6.96 19.69 -14.09
N GLY A 81 -5.75 20.20 -14.37
CA GLY A 81 -5.28 21.50 -13.88
C GLY A 81 -5.02 21.56 -12.37
N ILE A 82 -4.76 20.42 -11.72
CA ILE A 82 -4.36 20.33 -10.31
C ILE A 82 -2.84 20.21 -10.23
N SER A 83 -2.19 21.29 -9.79
CA SER A 83 -0.76 21.32 -9.53
C SER A 83 -0.39 20.42 -8.34
N VAL A 84 0.64 19.58 -8.52
CA VAL A 84 1.22 18.74 -7.45
C VAL A 84 1.69 19.54 -6.23
N TYR A 85 2.04 20.81 -6.40
CA TYR A 85 2.45 21.70 -5.31
C TYR A 85 1.28 22.10 -4.39
N HIS A 86 0.04 21.96 -4.84
CA HIS A 86 -1.17 22.26 -4.05
C HIS A 86 -1.73 21.02 -3.32
N LEU A 87 -1.23 19.82 -3.61
CA LEU A 87 -1.59 18.59 -2.90
C LEU A 87 -0.85 18.50 -1.57
N THR A 88 -1.52 17.98 -0.54
CA THR A 88 -0.94 17.65 0.78
C THR A 88 -0.63 16.16 0.85
N PHE A 89 0.60 15.83 1.26
CA PHE A 89 1.08 14.47 1.41
C PHE A 89 1.22 14.05 2.88
N ARG A 90 1.36 12.74 3.11
CA ARG A 90 1.40 12.17 4.46
C ARG A 90 2.55 12.70 5.30
N ASP A 91 3.69 13.00 4.68
CA ASP A 91 4.89 13.55 5.31
C ASP A 91 4.83 15.07 5.55
N GLU A 92 3.73 15.73 5.19
CA GLU A 92 3.55 17.20 5.33
C GLU A 92 2.57 17.59 6.44
N ILE A 93 1.77 16.65 6.92
CA ILE A 93 0.80 16.86 7.99
C ILE A 93 1.07 15.93 9.18
N ASP A 94 1.28 16.56 10.33
CA ASP A 94 1.56 15.89 11.59
C ASP A 94 0.23 15.53 12.28
N MET A 95 -0.35 14.40 11.86
CA MET A 95 -1.63 13.93 12.38
C MET A 95 -1.54 13.42 13.82
N GLU A 96 -0.39 12.90 14.25
CA GLU A 96 -0.14 12.48 15.63
C GLU A 96 -0.26 13.68 16.58
N SER A 97 0.46 14.78 16.33
CA SER A 97 0.32 16.01 17.14
C SER A 97 -1.08 16.63 17.08
N LEU A 98 -1.81 16.48 15.96
CA LEU A 98 -3.20 16.95 15.84
C LEU A 98 -4.16 16.08 16.68
N TYR A 99 -3.95 14.76 16.68
CA TYR A 99 -4.69 13.81 17.51
C TYR A 99 -4.43 14.03 19.00
N GLU A 100 -3.17 14.08 19.43
CA GLU A 100 -2.79 14.30 20.84
C GLU A 100 -3.33 15.64 21.39
N SER A 101 -3.42 16.66 20.54
CA SER A 101 -4.00 17.97 20.92
C SER A 101 -5.52 18.04 20.79
N GLY A 102 -6.20 16.94 20.45
CA GLY A 102 -7.67 16.86 20.34
C GLY A 102 -8.26 17.64 19.17
N ARG A 103 -7.47 17.91 18.12
CA ARG A 103 -7.82 18.77 16.98
C ARG A 103 -7.90 18.01 15.65
N LEU A 104 -7.81 16.69 15.68
CA LEU A 104 -7.95 15.83 14.49
C LEU A 104 -9.37 15.26 14.41
N VAL A 105 -9.95 15.32 13.21
CA VAL A 105 -11.12 14.54 12.80
C VAL A 105 -10.73 13.77 11.55
N LEU A 106 -11.04 12.47 11.48
CA LEU A 106 -10.72 11.63 10.33
C LEU A 106 -11.98 11.23 9.56
N THR A 107 -11.86 11.23 8.23
CA THR A 107 -12.71 10.46 7.32
C THR A 107 -11.83 9.59 6.44
N LEU A 108 -12.12 8.29 6.41
CA LEU A 108 -11.43 7.34 5.54
C LEU A 108 -12.21 7.22 4.23
N VAL A 109 -11.48 7.23 3.12
CA VAL A 109 -12.01 6.89 1.80
C VAL A 109 -11.20 5.76 1.20
N ASP A 110 -11.86 4.87 0.45
CA ASP A 110 -11.20 3.79 -0.29
C ASP A 110 -10.40 2.79 0.59
N HIS A 111 -10.75 2.78 1.88
CA HIS A 111 -10.42 1.78 2.91
C HIS A 111 -11.30 2.00 4.14
N ASN A 112 -11.44 0.99 5.00
CA ASN A 112 -12.30 1.05 6.20
C ASN A 112 -11.57 0.88 7.55
N VAL A 113 -10.29 0.51 7.54
CA VAL A 113 -9.46 0.31 8.74
C VAL A 113 -8.11 1.00 8.56
N LEU A 114 -7.70 1.81 9.54
CA LEU A 114 -6.36 2.43 9.57
C LEU A 114 -5.26 1.35 9.65
N SER A 115 -4.08 1.63 9.08
CA SER A 115 -2.94 0.71 9.19
C SER A 115 -2.48 0.58 10.65
N SER A 116 -1.73 -0.47 10.99
CA SER A 116 -1.33 -0.75 12.38
C SER A 116 -0.61 0.43 13.04
N ALA A 117 0.18 1.18 12.26
CA ALA A 117 0.88 2.38 12.72
C ALA A 117 -0.08 3.50 13.15
N ASP A 118 -1.24 3.61 12.49
CA ASP A 118 -2.25 4.66 12.72
C ASP A 118 -3.42 4.22 13.61
N SER A 119 -3.46 2.94 14.02
CA SER A 119 -4.57 2.34 14.76
C SER A 119 -4.92 3.04 16.08
N PHE A 120 -4.02 3.88 16.61
CA PHE A 120 -4.27 4.70 17.79
C PHE A 120 -5.23 5.89 17.54
N MET A 121 -5.47 6.28 16.29
CA MET A 121 -6.39 7.37 15.90
C MET A 121 -7.79 6.88 15.49
N GLU A 122 -8.09 5.59 15.70
CA GLU A 122 -9.31 4.93 15.23
C GLU A 122 -10.61 5.49 15.86
N ASP A 123 -10.52 6.13 17.03
CA ASP A 123 -11.63 6.74 17.77
C ASP A 123 -12.05 8.11 17.21
N VAL A 124 -11.14 8.84 16.55
CA VAL A 124 -11.44 10.12 15.86
C VAL A 124 -11.90 9.94 14.40
N VAL A 125 -12.08 8.70 13.93
CA VAL A 125 -12.67 8.39 12.62
C VAL A 125 -14.20 8.53 12.68
N THR A 126 -14.72 9.54 12.00
CA THR A 126 -16.14 9.94 12.05
C THR A 126 -16.97 9.50 10.84
N GLU A 127 -16.34 9.28 9.68
CA GLU A 127 -17.00 8.74 8.49
C GLU A 127 -16.03 7.84 7.71
N VAL A 128 -16.57 6.78 7.10
CA VAL A 128 -15.89 5.86 6.20
C VAL A 128 -16.72 5.73 4.93
N ILE A 129 -16.09 5.89 3.76
CA ILE A 129 -16.70 5.60 2.46
C ILE A 129 -15.77 4.66 1.70
N ASP A 130 -16.20 3.43 1.47
CA ASP A 130 -15.32 2.38 0.96
C ASP A 130 -16.10 1.37 0.09
N HIS A 131 -15.41 0.70 -0.82
CA HIS A 131 -15.94 -0.36 -1.66
C HIS A 131 -15.30 -1.74 -1.43
N HIS A 132 -14.28 -1.81 -0.56
CA HIS A 132 -13.65 -3.05 -0.13
C HIS A 132 -14.53 -3.85 0.85
N THR A 133 -14.03 -5.04 1.23
CA THR A 133 -14.66 -5.84 2.30
C THR A 133 -14.62 -5.09 3.62
N LEU A 134 -15.75 -5.02 4.32
CA LEU A 134 -15.85 -4.35 5.61
C LEU A 134 -15.19 -5.21 6.71
N GLU A 135 -14.00 -4.78 7.14
CA GLU A 135 -13.21 -5.38 8.22
C GLU A 135 -13.34 -4.57 9.54
N ARG A 136 -13.76 -3.30 9.44
CA ARG A 136 -13.96 -2.39 10.57
C ARG A 136 -14.98 -2.90 11.58
N ARG A 137 -14.68 -2.71 12.87
CA ARG A 137 -15.64 -2.92 13.97
C ARG A 137 -16.66 -1.80 14.02
N THR A 138 -17.93 -2.14 14.26
CA THR A 138 -19.02 -1.15 14.37
C THR A 138 -18.77 -0.19 15.54
N ALA A 139 -18.71 1.11 15.25
CA ALA A 139 -18.54 2.18 16.24
C ALA A 139 -19.68 3.21 16.11
N PRO A 140 -20.42 3.56 17.17
CA PRO A 140 -21.55 4.50 17.09
C PRO A 140 -21.18 5.92 16.64
N SER A 141 -19.92 6.32 16.83
CA SER A 141 -19.35 7.61 16.42
C SER A 141 -18.98 7.68 14.93
N CYS A 142 -18.97 6.54 14.22
CA CYS A 142 -18.45 6.43 12.86
C CYS A 142 -19.56 6.08 11.86
N ARG A 143 -19.82 6.97 10.90
CA ARG A 143 -20.77 6.73 9.81
C ARG A 143 -20.11 5.91 8.71
N VAL A 144 -20.51 4.65 8.52
CA VAL A 144 -19.95 3.78 7.47
C VAL A 144 -20.87 3.73 6.26
N THR A 145 -20.32 4.00 5.08
CA THR A 145 -20.92 3.74 3.76
C THR A 145 -20.02 2.72 3.06
N SER A 146 -20.46 1.45 3.01
CA SER A 146 -19.69 0.37 2.39
C SER A 146 -20.59 -0.41 1.44
N GLU A 147 -20.24 -0.41 0.14
CA GLU A 147 -20.98 -1.08 -0.92
C GLU A 147 -19.99 -1.65 -1.96
N PRO A 148 -20.17 -2.89 -2.46
CA PRO A 148 -19.23 -3.54 -3.37
C PRO A 148 -19.37 -3.03 -4.82
N VAL A 149 -19.15 -1.72 -5.01
CA VAL A 149 -19.09 -1.06 -6.32
C VAL A 149 -17.70 -1.20 -6.96
N GLY A 150 -17.55 -0.85 -8.24
CA GLY A 150 -16.28 -0.94 -8.94
C GLY A 150 -15.25 0.10 -8.55
N SER A 151 -15.67 1.22 -7.93
CA SER A 151 -14.83 2.34 -7.50
C SER A 151 -15.42 3.05 -6.28
N CYS A 152 -14.61 3.40 -5.29
CA CYS A 152 -14.98 4.27 -4.17
C CYS A 152 -15.48 5.65 -4.66
N ALA A 153 -14.90 6.18 -5.74
CA ALA A 153 -15.35 7.42 -6.36
C ALA A 153 -16.81 7.39 -6.83
N THR A 154 -17.42 6.22 -7.08
CA THR A 154 -18.87 6.08 -7.32
C THR A 154 -19.69 6.47 -6.08
N LEU A 155 -19.25 6.07 -4.88
CA LEU A 155 -19.93 6.41 -3.63
C LEU A 155 -19.71 7.89 -3.24
N VAL A 156 -18.53 8.43 -3.55
CA VAL A 156 -18.25 9.86 -3.38
C VAL A 156 -19.09 10.69 -4.38
N ALA A 157 -19.19 10.28 -5.64
CA ALA A 157 -20.05 10.92 -6.64
C ALA A 157 -21.54 10.91 -6.20
N GLU A 158 -22.04 9.80 -5.67
CA GLU A 158 -23.38 9.72 -5.08
C GLU A 158 -23.59 10.76 -3.97
N LYS A 159 -22.68 10.81 -3.00
CA LYS A 159 -22.77 11.72 -1.84
C LYS A 159 -22.74 13.20 -2.29
N ILE A 160 -21.88 13.54 -3.24
CA ILE A 160 -21.77 14.90 -3.79
C ILE A 160 -23.03 15.28 -4.58
N ILE A 161 -23.46 14.45 -5.54
CA ILE A 161 -24.59 14.78 -6.42
C ILE A 161 -25.92 14.82 -5.65
N ARG A 162 -26.11 13.96 -4.63
CA ARG A 162 -27.30 14.02 -3.77
C ARG A 162 -27.27 15.17 -2.77
N GLY A 163 -26.08 15.62 -2.35
CA GLY A 163 -25.92 16.65 -1.32
C GLY A 163 -25.85 18.09 -1.84
N ALA A 164 -25.13 18.31 -2.94
CA ALA A 164 -24.95 19.61 -3.58
C ALA A 164 -24.68 19.45 -5.09
N PRO A 165 -25.70 19.11 -5.90
CA PRO A 165 -25.52 18.91 -7.35
C PRO A 165 -24.96 20.16 -8.06
N ASP A 166 -25.34 21.35 -7.60
CA ASP A 166 -24.86 22.65 -8.12
C ASP A 166 -23.35 22.90 -7.88
N LEU A 167 -22.70 22.11 -7.02
CA LEU A 167 -21.25 22.17 -6.79
C LEU A 167 -20.46 21.40 -7.85
N VAL A 168 -21.10 20.47 -8.56
CA VAL A 168 -20.44 19.72 -9.63
C VAL A 168 -20.17 20.67 -10.78
N ASP A 169 -18.89 20.83 -11.12
CA ASP A 169 -18.41 21.50 -12.32
C ASP A 169 -17.74 20.48 -13.25
N LEU A 170 -17.35 20.92 -14.46
CA LEU A 170 -16.70 20.03 -15.44
C LEU A 170 -15.41 19.38 -14.89
N GLN A 171 -14.68 20.06 -13.99
CA GLN A 171 -13.45 19.54 -13.37
C GLN A 171 -13.77 18.43 -12.37
N LEU A 172 -14.74 18.65 -11.47
CA LEU A 172 -15.20 17.66 -10.49
C LEU A 172 -15.86 16.45 -11.18
N ALA A 173 -16.67 16.68 -12.21
CA ALA A 173 -17.27 15.62 -13.03
C ALA A 173 -16.21 14.81 -13.78
N SER A 174 -15.22 15.47 -14.37
CA SER A 174 -14.11 14.80 -15.06
C SER A 174 -13.31 13.92 -14.11
N LEU A 175 -12.97 14.44 -12.92
CA LEU A 175 -12.23 13.70 -11.88
C LEU A 175 -12.98 12.42 -11.47
N LEU A 176 -14.21 12.57 -10.96
CA LEU A 176 -15.03 11.44 -10.50
C LEU A 176 -15.24 10.41 -11.62
N ARG A 177 -15.69 10.85 -12.80
CA ARG A 177 -15.97 9.95 -13.92
C ARG A 177 -14.71 9.24 -14.42
N GLY A 178 -13.58 9.94 -14.51
CA GLY A 178 -12.34 9.37 -15.04
C GLY A 178 -11.78 8.26 -14.17
N THR A 179 -11.83 8.45 -12.84
CA THR A 179 -11.52 7.41 -11.85
C THR A 179 -12.43 6.19 -12.01
N ILE A 180 -13.76 6.39 -11.94
CA ILE A 180 -14.73 5.30 -12.07
C ILE A 180 -14.53 4.52 -13.39
N ILE A 181 -14.22 5.22 -14.49
CA ILE A 181 -13.87 4.62 -15.80
C ILE A 181 -12.61 3.77 -15.74
N LEU A 182 -11.57 4.17 -15.00
CA LEU A 182 -10.33 3.41 -14.89
C LEU A 182 -10.55 2.09 -14.15
N ASP A 183 -11.14 2.15 -12.95
CA ASP A 183 -11.25 0.99 -12.06
C ASP A 183 -12.30 -0.02 -12.53
N CYS A 184 -13.39 0.47 -13.14
CA CYS A 184 -14.39 -0.36 -13.81
C CYS A 184 -13.97 -0.82 -15.23
N VAL A 185 -12.72 -0.59 -15.64
CA VAL A 185 -12.14 -1.04 -16.92
C VAL A 185 -12.99 -0.60 -18.13
N ASN A 186 -13.17 0.71 -18.29
CA ASN A 186 -14.00 1.33 -19.32
C ASN A 186 -15.46 0.86 -19.32
N MET A 187 -16.02 0.58 -18.13
CA MET A 187 -17.37 0.01 -17.94
C MET A 187 -17.55 -1.38 -18.60
N ALA A 188 -16.48 -2.14 -18.86
CA ALA A 188 -16.58 -3.41 -19.57
C ALA A 188 -17.13 -4.54 -18.66
N PRO A 189 -18.35 -5.07 -18.88
CA PRO A 189 -18.92 -6.09 -17.99
C PRO A 189 -18.12 -7.39 -18.00
N ALA A 190 -17.42 -7.67 -19.10
CA ALA A 190 -16.53 -8.82 -19.23
C ALA A 190 -15.29 -8.78 -18.30
N ALA A 191 -14.94 -7.61 -17.76
CA ALA A 191 -13.87 -7.46 -16.77
C ALA A 191 -14.32 -7.79 -15.33
N GLY A 192 -15.63 -7.88 -15.08
CA GLY A 192 -16.20 -8.26 -13.77
C GLY A 192 -16.04 -7.21 -12.66
N LYS A 193 -15.57 -6.00 -12.95
CA LYS A 193 -15.39 -4.90 -11.98
C LYS A 193 -16.55 -3.91 -11.93
N VAL A 194 -17.24 -3.65 -13.05
CA VAL A 194 -18.32 -2.67 -13.15
C VAL A 194 -19.63 -3.17 -12.53
N THR A 195 -20.31 -2.31 -11.77
CA THR A 195 -21.66 -2.56 -11.24
C THR A 195 -22.73 -1.64 -11.89
N PRO A 196 -24.03 -1.92 -11.67
CA PRO A 196 -25.09 -1.01 -12.12
C PRO A 196 -24.95 0.41 -11.56
N LYS A 197 -24.48 0.56 -10.31
CA LYS A 197 -24.33 1.86 -9.64
C LYS A 197 -23.20 2.70 -10.24
N ASP A 198 -22.07 2.07 -10.61
CA ASP A 198 -21.00 2.74 -11.35
C ASP A 198 -21.51 3.25 -12.71
N SER A 199 -22.30 2.42 -13.41
CA SER A 199 -22.90 2.76 -14.70
C SER A 199 -23.91 3.90 -14.60
N GLU A 200 -24.72 3.92 -13.54
CA GLU A 200 -25.67 4.99 -13.22
C GLU A 200 -24.96 6.33 -13.00
N TYR A 201 -23.96 6.37 -12.11
CA TYR A 201 -23.26 7.62 -11.79
C TYR A 201 -22.38 8.15 -12.92
N VAL A 202 -21.77 7.28 -13.72
CA VAL A 202 -21.08 7.70 -14.95
C VAL A 202 -22.06 8.29 -15.96
N ALA A 203 -23.23 7.67 -16.18
CA ALA A 203 -24.24 8.20 -17.09
C ALA A 203 -24.85 9.53 -16.60
N LEU A 204 -25.00 9.69 -15.27
CA LEU A 204 -25.49 10.92 -14.66
C LEU A 204 -24.49 12.08 -14.86
N LEU A 205 -23.19 11.84 -14.62
CA LEU A 205 -22.14 12.81 -14.90
C LEU A 205 -22.05 13.20 -16.39
N GLU A 206 -22.20 12.22 -17.29
CA GLU A 206 -22.25 12.48 -18.74
C GLU A 206 -23.50 13.27 -19.17
N THR A 207 -24.63 13.07 -18.49
CA THR A 207 -25.86 13.83 -18.73
C THR A 207 -25.74 15.28 -18.23
N MET A 208 -25.07 15.49 -17.10
CA MET A 208 -24.80 16.82 -16.56
C MET A 208 -23.76 17.59 -17.38
N PHE A 209 -22.78 16.90 -17.98
CA PHE A 209 -21.68 17.50 -18.74
C PHE A 209 -21.48 16.79 -20.10
N PRO A 210 -22.29 17.12 -21.12
CA PRO A 210 -22.20 16.49 -22.44
C PRO A 210 -20.85 16.71 -23.17
N ASP A 211 -20.09 17.73 -22.79
CA ASP A 211 -18.76 18.03 -23.34
C ASP A 211 -17.64 17.13 -22.79
N LEU A 212 -17.96 16.18 -21.88
CA LEU A 212 -16.99 15.22 -21.35
C LEU A 212 -16.42 14.31 -22.47
N PRO A 213 -15.11 14.05 -22.47
CA PRO A 213 -14.47 13.24 -23.51
C PRO A 213 -14.98 11.78 -23.52
N PRO A 214 -14.94 11.08 -24.68
CA PRO A 214 -15.37 9.68 -24.80
C PRO A 214 -14.70 8.76 -23.77
N ARG A 215 -15.46 7.80 -23.21
CA ARG A 215 -14.99 6.91 -22.13
C ARG A 215 -13.70 6.16 -22.51
N THR A 216 -13.63 5.67 -23.74
CA THR A 216 -12.44 5.02 -24.33
C THR A 216 -11.22 5.93 -24.32
N ALA A 217 -11.33 7.17 -24.79
CA ALA A 217 -10.20 8.10 -24.83
C ALA A 217 -9.65 8.42 -23.43
N VAL A 218 -10.54 8.56 -22.43
CA VAL A 218 -10.14 8.73 -21.02
C VAL A 218 -9.43 7.46 -20.53
N PHE A 219 -10.05 6.29 -20.68
CA PHE A 219 -9.50 5.01 -20.24
C PHE A 219 -8.13 4.73 -20.87
N ASP A 220 -8.01 4.86 -22.20
CA ASP A 220 -6.78 4.59 -22.93
C ASP A 220 -5.64 5.55 -22.52
N SER A 221 -5.96 6.82 -22.25
CA SER A 221 -4.97 7.80 -21.77
C SER A 221 -4.47 7.49 -20.36
N LEU A 222 -5.37 7.13 -19.43
CA LEU A 222 -5.05 6.72 -18.07
C LEU A 222 -4.27 5.40 -18.04
N GLN A 223 -4.71 4.41 -18.81
CA GLN A 223 -4.08 3.11 -18.92
C GLN A 223 -2.68 3.22 -19.53
N LYS A 224 -2.48 4.13 -20.51
CA LYS A 224 -1.15 4.46 -21.03
C LYS A 224 -0.29 5.12 -19.95
N ALA A 225 -0.80 6.13 -19.25
CA ALA A 225 -0.07 6.83 -18.20
C ALA A 225 0.34 5.90 -17.04
N LYS A 226 -0.47 4.89 -16.70
CA LYS A 226 -0.18 3.88 -15.66
C LYS A 226 1.13 3.11 -15.90
N PHE A 227 1.49 2.89 -17.17
CA PHE A 227 2.73 2.23 -17.58
C PHE A 227 3.79 3.18 -18.15
N ASP A 228 3.47 4.46 -18.33
CA ASP A 228 4.43 5.46 -18.78
C ASP A 228 5.44 5.78 -17.66
N VAL A 229 6.62 5.18 -17.78
CA VAL A 229 7.75 5.39 -16.88
C VAL A 229 8.76 6.43 -17.42
N SER A 230 8.50 7.07 -18.57
CA SER A 230 9.48 7.94 -19.25
C SER A 230 9.93 9.13 -18.39
N GLY A 231 9.05 9.64 -17.51
CA GLY A 231 9.34 10.72 -16.57
C GLY A 231 10.06 10.29 -15.27
N LEU A 232 10.40 9.01 -15.10
CA LEU A 232 10.95 8.47 -13.85
C LEU A 232 12.49 8.34 -13.87
N THR A 233 13.11 8.57 -12.71
CA THR A 233 14.50 8.17 -12.44
C THR A 233 14.63 6.64 -12.41
N THR A 234 15.84 6.10 -12.50
CA THR A 234 16.06 4.64 -12.47
C THR A 234 15.62 4.06 -11.12
N GLU A 235 15.95 4.73 -10.02
CA GLU A 235 15.44 4.41 -8.68
C GLU A 235 13.89 4.39 -8.63
N GLN A 236 13.23 5.38 -9.23
CA GLN A 236 11.76 5.45 -9.26
C GLN A 236 11.16 4.32 -10.10
N MET A 237 11.74 4.00 -11.26
CA MET A 237 11.35 2.83 -12.07
C MET A 237 11.44 1.53 -11.26
N LEU A 238 12.56 1.34 -10.54
CA LEU A 238 12.80 0.17 -9.70
C LEU A 238 11.82 0.09 -8.52
N THR A 239 11.41 1.23 -7.97
CA THR A 239 10.54 1.32 -6.78
C THR A 239 9.04 1.29 -7.10
N LYS A 240 8.63 1.66 -8.33
CA LYS A 240 7.22 1.77 -8.74
C LYS A 240 6.46 0.47 -8.52
N ASP A 241 7.01 -0.68 -8.91
CA ASP A 241 6.36 -1.98 -8.72
C ASP A 241 7.36 -3.03 -8.22
N MET A 242 7.76 -2.89 -6.96
CA MET A 242 8.78 -3.70 -6.29
C MET A 242 8.21 -4.63 -5.21
N LYS A 243 8.85 -5.80 -5.02
CA LYS A 243 8.66 -6.70 -3.88
C LYS A 243 10.04 -7.11 -3.33
N ALA A 244 10.21 -7.10 -2.02
CA ALA A 244 11.42 -7.60 -1.37
C ALA A 244 11.19 -9.02 -0.81
N LEU A 245 12.26 -9.83 -0.78
CA LEU A 245 12.34 -11.11 -0.09
C LEU A 245 13.58 -11.10 0.80
N VAL A 246 13.42 -11.47 2.07
CA VAL A 246 14.50 -11.49 3.06
C VAL A 246 14.61 -12.89 3.65
N SER A 247 15.83 -13.42 3.74
CA SER A 247 16.16 -14.69 4.39
C SER A 247 17.55 -14.55 5.03
N ARG A 248 17.59 -14.45 6.37
CA ARG A 248 18.82 -14.29 7.17
C ARG A 248 19.75 -13.17 6.69
N ASP A 249 20.79 -13.52 5.93
CA ASP A 249 21.86 -12.68 5.40
C ASP A 249 21.63 -12.25 3.94
N LEU A 250 20.55 -12.73 3.30
CA LEU A 250 20.26 -12.51 1.89
C LEU A 250 18.92 -11.78 1.68
N CYS A 251 19.00 -10.61 1.08
CA CYS A 251 17.92 -9.72 0.73
C CYS A 251 17.85 -9.56 -0.80
N LEU A 252 16.73 -9.97 -1.40
CA LEU A 252 16.47 -9.90 -2.84
C LEU A 252 15.36 -8.87 -3.10
N ALA A 253 15.54 -8.00 -4.10
CA ALA A 253 14.46 -7.18 -4.65
C ALA A 253 14.02 -7.72 -6.02
N ILE A 254 12.72 -7.68 -6.31
CA ILE A 254 12.17 -7.96 -7.64
C ILE A 254 11.21 -6.84 -8.08
N SER A 255 11.59 -6.15 -9.15
CA SER A 255 10.93 -4.95 -9.67
C SER A 255 10.38 -5.19 -11.07
N ALA A 256 9.12 -4.84 -11.32
CA ALA A 256 8.55 -4.84 -12.67
C ALA A 256 8.77 -3.47 -13.34
N ILE A 257 9.33 -3.46 -14.55
CA ILE A 257 9.72 -2.24 -15.28
C ILE A 257 9.06 -2.23 -16.66
N TYR A 258 8.44 -1.11 -17.03
CA TYR A 258 7.59 -0.98 -18.23
C TYR A 258 8.27 -0.18 -19.34
N ILE A 259 9.44 -0.64 -19.79
CA ILE A 259 10.29 -0.02 -20.81
C ILE A 259 11.00 -1.11 -21.63
N HIS A 260 11.64 -0.83 -22.77
CA HIS A 260 12.45 -1.84 -23.47
C HIS A 260 13.75 -2.15 -22.70
N LEU A 261 14.22 -3.40 -22.68
CA LEU A 261 15.47 -3.77 -22.00
C LEU A 261 16.65 -2.97 -22.56
N GLU A 262 16.74 -2.83 -23.87
CA GLU A 262 17.83 -2.12 -24.55
C GLU A 262 17.76 -0.61 -24.33
N GLU A 263 16.61 -0.08 -23.91
CA GLU A 263 16.46 1.31 -23.48
C GLU A 263 16.86 1.45 -22.00
N PHE A 264 16.43 0.51 -21.14
CA PHE A 264 16.85 0.43 -19.73
C PHE A 264 18.37 0.35 -19.57
N LEU A 265 19.03 -0.56 -20.30
CA LEU A 265 20.49 -0.74 -20.28
C LEU A 265 21.27 0.48 -20.83
N ARG A 266 20.61 1.35 -21.60
CA ARG A 266 21.21 2.58 -22.17
C ARG A 266 20.89 3.83 -21.36
N ARG A 267 20.15 3.72 -20.25
CA ARG A 267 19.93 4.86 -19.35
C ARG A 267 21.29 5.37 -18.83
N PRO A 268 21.50 6.70 -18.72
CA PRO A 268 22.68 7.25 -18.09
C PRO A 268 22.91 6.61 -16.72
N ASP A 269 24.17 6.27 -16.43
CA ASP A 269 24.63 5.79 -15.14
C ASP A 269 23.91 4.56 -14.55
N VAL A 270 23.21 3.76 -15.38
CA VAL A 270 22.34 2.66 -14.92
C VAL A 270 23.01 1.65 -13.98
N GLU A 271 24.27 1.24 -14.21
CA GLU A 271 24.97 0.34 -13.26
C GLU A 271 25.28 1.03 -11.92
N SER A 272 25.55 2.33 -11.92
CA SER A 272 25.75 3.12 -10.71
C SER A 272 24.44 3.32 -9.95
N ASP A 273 23.33 3.61 -10.66
CA ASP A 273 21.99 3.68 -10.10
C ASP A 273 21.57 2.34 -9.45
N LEU A 274 21.85 1.22 -10.13
CA LEU A 274 21.58 -0.13 -9.61
C LEU A 274 22.40 -0.42 -8.35
N SER A 275 23.68 -0.03 -8.30
CA SER A 275 24.52 -0.16 -7.09
C SER A 275 23.99 0.69 -5.95
N ALA A 276 23.77 1.99 -6.20
CA ALA A 276 23.27 2.93 -5.20
C ALA A 276 21.91 2.52 -4.65
N TYR A 277 21.01 2.00 -5.48
CA TYR A 277 19.72 1.45 -5.06
C TYR A 277 19.88 0.21 -4.17
N CYS A 278 20.72 -0.75 -4.57
CA CYS A 278 21.04 -1.92 -3.77
C CYS A 278 21.67 -1.55 -2.42
N GLU A 279 22.61 -0.61 -2.40
CA GLU A 279 23.28 -0.13 -1.17
C GLU A 279 22.29 0.58 -0.24
N LYS A 280 21.50 1.53 -0.76
CA LYS A 280 20.50 2.30 -0.02
C LYS A 280 19.47 1.42 0.68
N HIS A 281 19.00 0.39 0.00
CA HIS A 281 17.95 -0.52 0.51
C HIS A 281 18.49 -1.84 1.07
N ARG A 282 19.81 -2.03 1.10
CA ARG A 282 20.50 -3.26 1.54
C ARG A 282 20.10 -4.52 0.75
N TYR A 283 19.79 -4.39 -0.54
CA TYR A 283 19.57 -5.53 -1.43
C TYR A 283 20.89 -6.13 -1.91
N ASN A 284 21.08 -7.43 -1.73
CA ASN A 284 22.26 -8.14 -2.24
C ASN A 284 22.11 -8.51 -3.72
N VAL A 285 20.87 -8.71 -4.19
CA VAL A 285 20.53 -8.98 -5.60
C VAL A 285 19.25 -8.24 -5.95
N LEU A 286 19.21 -7.69 -7.15
CA LEU A 286 18.04 -7.03 -7.73
C LEU A 286 17.67 -7.74 -9.04
N ILE A 287 16.42 -8.19 -9.13
CA ILE A 287 15.83 -8.81 -10.32
C ILE A 287 14.89 -7.79 -10.95
N ALA A 288 15.32 -7.16 -12.04
CA ALA A 288 14.43 -6.36 -12.88
C ALA A 288 13.69 -7.29 -13.85
N MET A 289 12.36 -7.34 -13.76
CA MET A 289 11.48 -7.97 -14.74
C MET A 289 10.97 -6.90 -15.70
N ILE A 290 11.53 -6.87 -16.90
CA ILE A 290 11.16 -5.95 -17.95
C ILE A 290 9.91 -6.48 -18.66
N ILE A 291 8.93 -5.61 -18.87
CA ILE A 291 7.64 -5.92 -19.50
C ILE A 291 7.38 -4.90 -20.61
N THR A 292 7.22 -5.39 -21.83
CA THR A 292 6.75 -4.60 -22.97
C THR A 292 5.55 -5.29 -23.63
N PHE A 293 4.89 -4.59 -24.55
CA PHE A 293 3.75 -5.13 -25.29
C PHE A 293 4.07 -5.13 -26.78
N SER A 294 3.83 -6.27 -27.44
CA SER A 294 3.93 -6.40 -28.90
C SER A 294 2.82 -5.62 -29.61
N ASN A 295 2.93 -5.50 -30.94
CA ASN A 295 1.89 -4.90 -31.78
C ASN A 295 0.51 -5.61 -31.66
N GLU A 296 0.50 -6.88 -31.23
CA GLU A 296 -0.72 -7.67 -30.95
C GLU A 296 -1.17 -7.58 -29.48
N ASN A 297 -0.62 -6.61 -28.73
CA ASN A 297 -0.86 -6.38 -27.31
C ASN A 297 -0.58 -7.61 -26.41
N GLN A 298 0.29 -8.52 -26.87
CA GLN A 298 0.77 -9.64 -26.09
C GLN A 298 2.00 -9.21 -25.28
N PRO A 299 2.11 -9.60 -23.99
CA PRO A 299 3.25 -9.24 -23.15
C PRO A 299 4.52 -9.95 -23.63
N VAL A 300 5.60 -9.19 -23.77
CA VAL A 300 6.98 -9.68 -23.94
C VAL A 300 7.69 -9.47 -22.61
N ARG A 301 8.42 -10.48 -22.13
CA ARG A 301 9.11 -10.44 -20.84
C ARG A 301 10.61 -10.68 -21.02
N GLN A 302 11.40 -9.88 -20.33
CA GLN A 302 12.83 -10.06 -20.18
C GLN A 302 13.19 -9.96 -18.69
N ILE A 303 14.27 -10.60 -18.26
CA ILE A 303 14.77 -10.53 -16.89
C ILE A 303 16.20 -10.01 -16.91
N ALA A 304 16.52 -9.08 -16.02
CA ALA A 304 17.87 -8.60 -15.78
C ALA A 304 18.22 -8.80 -14.29
N VAL A 305 19.27 -9.57 -14.00
CA VAL A 305 19.72 -9.89 -12.64
C VAL A 305 20.98 -9.11 -12.32
N TYR A 306 20.87 -8.15 -11.40
CA TYR A 306 21.97 -7.33 -10.90
C TYR A 306 22.46 -7.82 -9.53
N SER A 307 23.77 -7.87 -9.36
CA SER A 307 24.40 -7.88 -8.03
C SER A 307 25.86 -7.45 -8.16
N PRO A 308 26.41 -6.67 -7.20
CA PRO A 308 27.84 -6.43 -7.12
C PRO A 308 28.63 -7.72 -6.84
N ARG A 309 28.00 -8.74 -6.24
CA ARG A 309 28.62 -10.05 -5.98
C ARG A 309 28.32 -11.02 -7.14
N GLN A 310 29.33 -11.31 -7.94
CA GLN A 310 29.22 -12.26 -9.07
C GLN A 310 28.69 -13.64 -8.63
N GLU A 311 29.11 -14.14 -7.46
CA GLU A 311 28.63 -15.40 -6.87
C GLU A 311 27.10 -15.43 -6.73
N LEU A 312 26.53 -14.38 -6.14
CA LEU A 312 25.09 -14.26 -5.91
C LEU A 312 24.33 -14.06 -7.23
N ARG A 313 24.90 -13.28 -8.17
CA ARG A 313 24.33 -13.12 -9.51
C ARG A 313 24.21 -14.47 -10.23
N THR A 314 25.30 -15.24 -10.28
CA THR A 314 25.32 -16.58 -10.88
C THR A 314 24.35 -17.55 -10.18
N LEU A 315 24.29 -17.51 -8.84
CA LEU A 315 23.39 -18.36 -8.06
C LEU A 315 21.91 -18.07 -8.37
N ILE A 316 21.50 -16.79 -8.38
CA ILE A 316 20.12 -16.41 -8.71
C ILE A 316 19.79 -16.66 -10.18
N CYS A 317 20.74 -16.46 -11.10
CA CYS A 317 20.54 -16.86 -12.50
C CYS A 317 20.22 -18.35 -12.61
N LYS A 318 21.05 -19.21 -12.01
CA LYS A 318 20.85 -20.66 -12.01
C LYS A 318 19.48 -21.07 -11.44
N VAL A 319 19.06 -20.46 -10.33
CA VAL A 319 17.73 -20.71 -9.72
C VAL A 319 16.58 -20.37 -10.67
N LEU A 320 16.72 -19.31 -11.47
CA LEU A 320 15.71 -18.89 -12.45
C LEU A 320 15.75 -19.74 -13.73
N GLU A 321 16.92 -20.21 -14.15
CA GLU A 321 17.12 -21.12 -15.29
C GLU A 321 16.60 -22.54 -14.99
N GLU A 322 16.84 -23.06 -13.77
CA GLU A 322 16.40 -24.39 -13.32
C GLU A 322 14.95 -24.41 -12.79
N ALA A 323 14.22 -23.29 -12.89
CA ALA A 323 12.82 -23.19 -12.49
C ALA A 323 11.93 -24.15 -13.30
N THR A 324 11.05 -24.89 -12.60
CA THR A 324 10.16 -25.89 -13.22
C THR A 324 8.68 -25.70 -12.90
N ASN A 325 8.32 -24.80 -11.96
CA ASN A 325 6.93 -24.57 -11.56
C ASN A 325 6.61 -23.07 -11.31
N PRO A 326 6.24 -22.31 -12.37
CA PRO A 326 6.31 -22.69 -13.78
C PRO A 326 7.76 -22.67 -14.30
N PRO A 327 8.07 -23.35 -15.42
CA PRO A 327 9.30 -23.08 -16.14
C PRO A 327 9.28 -21.66 -16.69
N LEU A 328 10.43 -20.97 -16.66
CA LEU A 328 10.54 -19.59 -17.17
C LEU A 328 11.00 -19.50 -18.62
N ASP A 329 11.53 -20.61 -19.17
CA ASP A 329 12.04 -20.74 -20.53
C ASP A 329 13.05 -19.62 -20.89
N LEU A 330 14.05 -19.45 -20.03
CA LEU A 330 15.04 -18.38 -20.15
C LEU A 330 16.03 -18.66 -21.28
N SER A 331 16.33 -17.61 -22.05
CA SER A 331 17.33 -17.60 -23.11
C SER A 331 18.23 -16.37 -22.93
N PRO A 332 19.56 -16.52 -22.79
CA PRO A 332 20.46 -15.37 -22.57
C PRO A 332 20.40 -14.36 -23.72
N VAL A 333 20.43 -13.07 -23.38
CA VAL A 333 20.54 -11.95 -24.33
C VAL A 333 21.68 -11.01 -23.90
N PRO A 334 22.30 -10.23 -24.80
CA PRO A 334 23.40 -9.33 -24.45
C PRO A 334 23.03 -8.31 -23.37
N SER A 335 23.94 -8.11 -22.41
CA SER A 335 23.79 -7.12 -21.32
C SER A 335 24.51 -5.80 -21.59
N ASP A 336 25.19 -5.66 -22.73
CA ASP A 336 26.01 -4.50 -23.06
C ASP A 336 25.22 -3.17 -22.98
N PRO A 337 25.78 -2.12 -22.36
CA PRO A 337 27.17 -1.99 -21.88
C PRO A 337 27.44 -2.54 -20.46
N CYS A 338 26.43 -3.09 -19.78
CA CYS A 338 26.48 -3.41 -18.35
C CYS A 338 27.15 -4.76 -18.06
N LYS A 339 28.14 -4.78 -17.17
CA LYS A 339 28.98 -5.95 -16.87
C LYS A 339 28.55 -6.72 -15.62
N HIS A 340 27.81 -6.07 -14.72
CA HIS A 340 27.30 -6.64 -13.48
C HIS A 340 25.85 -7.12 -13.59
N LEU A 341 25.31 -7.12 -14.82
CA LEU A 341 24.00 -7.67 -15.18
C LEU A 341 24.15 -9.02 -15.89
N ALA A 342 23.17 -9.89 -15.68
CA ALA A 342 22.90 -11.05 -16.52
C ALA A 342 21.46 -10.93 -17.04
N THR A 343 21.27 -11.05 -18.35
CA THR A 343 20.02 -10.69 -19.03
C THR A 343 19.47 -11.85 -19.85
N TYR A 344 18.14 -12.02 -19.80
CA TYR A 344 17.41 -13.12 -20.43
C TYR A 344 16.16 -12.61 -21.14
N HIS A 345 15.85 -13.20 -22.29
CA HIS A 345 14.48 -13.25 -22.80
C HIS A 345 13.75 -14.42 -22.11
N GLN A 346 12.53 -14.16 -21.62
CA GLN A 346 11.72 -15.10 -20.87
C GLN A 346 10.62 -15.68 -21.77
N GLY A 347 10.80 -16.91 -22.24
CA GLY A 347 9.87 -17.57 -23.16
C GLY A 347 8.47 -17.78 -22.57
N ASN A 348 8.37 -18.08 -21.27
CA ASN A 348 7.08 -18.16 -20.59
C ASN A 348 6.57 -16.76 -20.22
N THR A 349 5.95 -16.07 -21.18
CA THR A 349 5.41 -14.71 -21.03
C THR A 349 4.21 -14.62 -20.05
N VAL A 350 3.64 -15.75 -19.62
CA VAL A 350 2.56 -15.78 -18.61
C VAL A 350 3.12 -15.71 -17.18
N ALA A 351 4.39 -16.09 -16.96
CA ALA A 351 5.02 -16.03 -15.65
C ALA A 351 5.40 -14.58 -15.25
N SER A 352 4.44 -13.82 -14.70
CA SER A 352 4.70 -12.50 -14.12
C SER A 352 5.52 -12.57 -12.83
N ARG A 353 5.84 -11.41 -12.22
CA ARG A 353 6.46 -11.33 -10.88
C ARG A 353 5.75 -12.21 -9.84
N LYS A 354 4.42 -12.37 -9.93
CA LYS A 354 3.62 -13.23 -9.04
C LYS A 354 3.96 -14.74 -9.17
N LYS A 355 4.61 -15.15 -10.27
CA LYS A 355 5.11 -16.52 -10.51
C LYS A 355 6.61 -16.66 -10.25
N VAL A 356 7.40 -15.61 -10.47
CA VAL A 356 8.84 -15.60 -10.15
C VAL A 356 9.10 -15.47 -8.64
N LEU A 357 8.29 -14.69 -7.91
CA LEU A 357 8.45 -14.46 -6.48
C LEU A 357 8.36 -15.78 -5.65
N PRO A 358 7.43 -16.73 -5.90
CA PRO A 358 7.45 -18.04 -5.28
C PRO A 358 8.72 -18.86 -5.53
N ILE A 359 9.25 -18.87 -6.76
CA ILE A 359 10.48 -19.59 -7.12
C ILE A 359 11.65 -19.11 -6.25
N LEU A 360 11.83 -17.79 -6.14
CA LEU A 360 12.87 -17.19 -5.30
C LEU A 360 12.63 -17.46 -3.80
N LYS A 361 11.37 -17.40 -3.33
CA LYS A 361 11.01 -17.69 -1.94
C LYS A 361 11.28 -19.15 -1.55
N ASP A 362 11.01 -20.10 -2.45
CA ASP A 362 11.29 -21.51 -2.25
C ASP A 362 12.78 -21.81 -2.21
N PHE A 363 13.58 -21.18 -3.08
CA PHE A 363 15.04 -21.24 -3.02
C PHE A 363 15.58 -20.74 -1.67
N LEU A 364 15.14 -19.57 -1.20
CA LEU A 364 15.57 -19.00 0.09
C LEU A 364 15.25 -19.96 1.25
N ARG A 365 14.03 -20.50 1.29
CA ARG A 365 13.62 -21.50 2.29
C ARG A 365 14.48 -22.77 2.26
N GLN A 366 14.84 -23.27 1.08
CA GLN A 366 15.69 -24.46 0.94
C GLN A 366 17.12 -24.21 1.44
N ARG A 367 17.67 -23.02 1.17
CA ARG A 367 18.99 -22.60 1.69
C ARG A 367 19.00 -22.57 3.22
N ASP A 368 18.01 -21.92 3.82
CA ASP A 368 17.88 -21.81 5.28
C ASP A 368 17.84 -23.19 5.97
N LEU A 369 17.11 -24.15 5.38
CA LEU A 369 17.04 -25.54 5.87
C LEU A 369 18.39 -26.26 5.73
N GLY A 370 19.06 -26.14 4.57
CA GLY A 370 20.37 -26.77 4.33
C GLY A 370 21.45 -26.28 5.29
N GLU A 371 21.49 -24.98 5.55
CA GLU A 371 22.42 -24.38 6.52
C GLU A 371 22.12 -24.81 7.96
N SER A 372 20.84 -24.90 8.36
CA SER A 372 20.45 -25.36 9.70
C SER A 372 20.86 -26.82 9.94
N LEU A 373 20.66 -27.70 8.95
CA LEU A 373 21.11 -29.09 9.00
C LEU A 373 22.64 -29.19 9.09
N SER A 374 23.38 -28.37 8.33
CA SER A 374 24.86 -28.36 8.38
C SER A 374 25.43 -27.89 9.73
N GLN A 375 24.75 -26.98 10.44
CA GLN A 375 25.11 -26.57 11.80
C GLN A 375 24.80 -27.66 12.82
N SER A 376 23.74 -28.44 12.63
CA SER A 376 23.35 -29.55 13.53
C SER A 376 24.29 -30.78 13.49
N MET A 377 25.15 -30.89 12.47
CA MET A 377 26.02 -32.05 12.24
C MET A 377 27.50 -31.83 12.56
N GLN A 378 27.86 -30.80 13.33
CA GLN A 378 29.23 -30.70 13.85
C GLN A 378 29.49 -31.79 14.90
N PRO A 379 30.56 -32.61 14.78
CA PRO A 379 30.80 -33.71 15.70
C PRO A 379 31.25 -33.21 17.07
N LEU A 380 30.68 -33.79 18.12
CA LEU A 380 31.15 -33.65 19.50
C LEU A 380 32.64 -34.04 19.56
N ARG A 381 33.50 -33.07 19.88
CA ARG A 381 34.91 -33.37 20.19
C ARG A 381 34.98 -34.03 21.57
N GLU A 382 35.27 -35.32 21.58
CA GLU A 382 35.60 -36.06 22.79
C GLU A 382 36.86 -35.45 23.44
N ASN A 383 36.75 -35.11 24.72
CA ASN A 383 37.85 -34.57 25.51
C ASN A 383 38.38 -35.68 26.43
N GLU A 384 39.28 -36.51 25.92
CA GLU A 384 39.95 -37.54 26.72
C GLU A 384 40.93 -36.93 27.73
N LYS A 385 41.05 -37.58 28.90
CA LYS A 385 41.85 -37.11 30.04
C LYS A 385 43.28 -37.61 29.95
N SER A 386 44.24 -36.79 30.40
CA SER A 386 45.57 -37.26 30.83
C SER A 386 45.90 -36.75 32.24
N ASN A 387 46.31 -37.66 33.12
CA ASN A 387 46.58 -37.48 34.55
C ASN A 387 47.93 -36.81 34.87
N GLY A 388 48.08 -36.22 36.07
CA GLY A 388 49.31 -36.39 36.87
C GLY A 388 49.74 -35.29 37.85
N GLN A 389 49.86 -35.65 39.14
CA GLN A 389 50.72 -35.07 40.22
C GLN A 389 50.30 -33.73 40.91
N ALA A 390 50.70 -33.42 42.16
CA ALA A 390 50.52 -34.12 43.47
C ALA A 390 51.16 -33.33 44.65
N TYR A 391 50.41 -33.02 45.74
CA TYR A 391 50.83 -32.49 47.08
C TYR A 391 51.62 -31.14 47.11
N SER A 392 51.64 -30.26 48.14
CA SER A 392 51.01 -30.04 49.47
C SER A 392 51.13 -28.52 49.81
N GLY A 393 50.66 -27.88 50.91
CA GLY A 393 49.82 -28.25 52.07
C GLY A 393 50.24 -27.52 53.38
N GLY A 394 49.41 -26.64 53.98
CA GLY A 394 49.72 -25.90 55.22
C GLY A 394 48.64 -24.89 55.72
N GLN A 395 48.39 -24.90 57.04
CA GLN A 395 47.66 -23.90 57.88
C GLN A 395 48.66 -23.37 58.97
N PRO A 396 48.36 -22.49 59.97
CA PRO A 396 47.08 -21.92 60.47
C PRO A 396 47.11 -20.42 60.94
N ALA A 397 46.10 -20.02 61.76
CA ALA A 397 46.09 -18.94 62.80
C ALA A 397 45.98 -17.45 62.37
N ASN A 398 45.39 -16.49 63.14
CA ASN A 398 44.43 -16.48 64.29
C ASN A 398 43.92 -15.02 64.52
N GLU A 399 42.90 -14.81 65.39
CA GLU A 399 42.45 -13.52 66.03
C GLU A 399 41.76 -12.42 65.17
N GLY A 400 40.74 -11.67 65.63
CA GLY A 400 39.89 -11.79 66.85
C GLY A 400 38.93 -10.58 67.09
N LEU A 401 37.82 -10.83 67.80
CA LEU A 401 36.97 -9.94 68.65
C LEU A 401 36.18 -8.74 67.99
N GLU A 402 34.82 -8.72 68.07
CA GLU A 402 33.93 -8.03 69.07
C GLU A 402 33.55 -6.57 68.67
N ASP A 403 32.38 -5.97 68.94
CA ASP A 403 31.02 -6.44 69.33
C ASP A 403 29.97 -5.28 69.24
N HIS A 404 28.66 -5.61 69.22
CA HIS A 404 27.50 -4.80 69.72
C HIS A 404 27.21 -3.36 69.13
N GLU A 405 26.02 -2.71 69.17
CA GLU A 405 24.68 -2.97 69.76
C GLU A 405 23.53 -2.05 69.24
N PHE A 406 22.24 -2.40 69.56
CA PHE A 406 20.98 -1.59 69.60
C PHE A 406 20.48 -0.83 68.32
N GLY A 407 19.18 -0.57 68.06
CA GLY A 407 17.93 -0.44 68.86
C GLY A 407 17.41 1.02 68.72
N VAL A 408 16.12 1.41 68.55
CA VAL A 408 14.85 1.08 69.25
C VAL A 408 13.61 1.61 68.45
N GLN A 409 12.42 1.25 68.93
CA GLN A 409 11.00 1.34 68.50
C GLN A 409 10.25 2.71 68.38
N PHE A 410 9.19 2.71 67.54
CA PHE A 410 7.74 3.11 67.66
C PHE A 410 7.23 4.47 68.24
N GLY A 411 6.03 4.90 67.76
CA GLY A 411 5.09 5.81 68.44
C GLY A 411 3.87 6.27 67.61
N ASP A 412 2.63 6.06 68.10
CA ASP A 412 1.32 6.42 67.47
C ASP A 412 0.79 7.82 67.83
N GLN A 413 -0.23 8.36 67.12
CA GLN A 413 -1.60 8.63 67.65
C GLN A 413 -2.57 9.42 66.71
N LEU A 414 -3.87 9.38 67.06
CA LEU A 414 -5.06 9.94 66.36
C LEU A 414 -5.54 11.25 67.02
N ASP A 415 -6.33 12.10 66.32
CA ASP A 415 -7.68 12.53 66.79
C ASP A 415 -8.49 13.50 65.86
N ASN A 416 -9.72 13.09 65.52
CA ASN A 416 -11.05 13.75 65.59
C ASN A 416 -11.42 15.21 65.17
N LEU A 417 -12.64 15.32 64.57
CA LEU A 417 -13.64 16.43 64.52
C LEU A 417 -13.29 17.72 63.70
N ASP A 418 -14.21 18.50 63.11
CA ASP A 418 -15.70 18.57 63.09
C ASP A 418 -16.22 19.01 61.68
N SER A 419 -17.42 19.63 61.56
CA SER A 419 -18.37 19.42 60.45
C SER A 419 -18.79 20.63 59.57
N CYS A 420 -19.41 20.27 58.42
CA CYS A 420 -20.46 20.97 57.66
C CYS A 420 -20.17 22.09 56.61
N ALA A 421 -20.62 21.77 55.38
CA ALA A 421 -21.27 22.61 54.35
C ALA A 421 -20.45 23.41 53.31
N GLY A 422 -20.75 23.17 52.00
CA GLY A 422 -20.59 24.15 50.92
C GLY A 422 -19.95 23.65 49.60
N ASP A 423 -20.80 23.21 48.65
CA ASP A 423 -20.65 23.13 47.18
C ASP A 423 -19.38 22.61 46.47
N GLU A 424 -19.64 21.81 45.42
CA GLU A 424 -18.67 21.24 44.47
C GLU A 424 -18.35 22.21 43.31
N PRO A 425 -17.20 22.07 42.60
CA PRO A 425 -17.30 21.28 41.37
C PRO A 425 -16.06 20.42 40.98
N ARG A 426 -16.35 19.20 40.53
CA ARG A 426 -15.72 18.49 39.41
C ARG A 426 -14.19 18.35 39.39
N GLY A 427 -13.71 17.38 40.16
CA GLY A 427 -12.36 16.84 40.04
C GLY A 427 -12.15 15.86 38.87
N THR A 428 -10.98 15.95 38.27
CA THR A 428 -10.34 14.99 37.35
C THR A 428 -10.43 13.56 37.87
N ARG A 429 -10.78 12.58 37.02
CA ARG A 429 -10.80 11.15 37.43
C ARG A 429 -9.74 10.31 36.73
N LEU A 430 -8.65 10.07 37.46
CA LEU A 430 -7.70 8.97 37.22
C LEU A 430 -8.44 7.62 37.18
N LEU A 431 -8.05 6.76 36.24
CA LEU A 431 -8.35 5.32 36.27
C LEU A 431 -7.08 4.52 35.94
N TYR A 432 -6.40 4.08 37.00
CA TYR A 432 -5.51 2.92 36.95
C TYR A 432 -6.37 1.64 37.10
N GLY A 433 -6.07 0.58 36.33
CA GLY A 433 -6.62 -0.74 36.65
C GLY A 433 -6.65 -1.78 35.53
N PHE A 434 -5.64 -2.65 35.51
CA PHE A 434 -5.66 -4.03 34.99
C PHE A 434 -5.96 -4.28 33.50
N LYS A 435 -4.89 -4.68 32.78
CA LYS A 435 -4.89 -5.98 32.08
C LYS A 435 -3.52 -6.64 32.16
N LYS A 436 -3.52 -7.97 32.11
CA LYS A 436 -2.38 -8.86 32.35
C LYS A 436 -2.13 -9.66 31.07
N ALA A 437 -0.93 -9.54 30.52
CA ALA A 437 -0.37 -10.38 29.45
C ALA A 437 1.03 -10.77 29.95
N THR A 438 1.28 -12.03 30.32
CA THR A 438 1.66 -13.14 29.42
C THR A 438 2.91 -12.82 28.63
N ASP A 439 3.99 -13.37 29.17
CA ASP A 439 5.33 -13.52 28.61
C ASP A 439 5.24 -14.12 27.20
N ASP A 440 5.69 -13.36 26.20
CA ASP A 440 6.07 -13.86 24.88
C ASP A 440 7.28 -13.04 24.42
N SER A 441 8.30 -13.73 23.94
CA SER A 441 9.62 -13.18 23.68
C SER A 441 9.62 -12.16 22.55
N ALA A 442 10.03 -10.92 22.86
CA ALA A 442 10.43 -9.96 21.84
C ALA A 442 11.73 -10.42 21.18
N GLU A 443 11.63 -11.20 20.10
CA GLU A 443 12.73 -11.36 19.16
C GLU A 443 12.99 -10.01 18.48
N GLU A 444 14.25 -9.57 18.46
CA GLU A 444 14.63 -8.29 17.86
C GLU A 444 14.33 -8.30 16.35
N GLU A 445 13.35 -7.48 15.95
CA GLU A 445 12.93 -7.35 14.55
C GLU A 445 14.07 -6.73 13.74
N ASN A 446 14.82 -7.60 13.05
CA ASN A 446 16.05 -7.23 12.38
C ASN A 446 15.75 -6.25 11.24
N SER A 447 16.36 -5.05 11.28
CA SER A 447 15.93 -3.87 10.52
C SER A 447 16.07 -3.97 8.98
N PHE A 448 15.08 -4.57 8.33
CA PHE A 448 14.89 -4.56 6.88
C PHE A 448 13.78 -3.58 6.49
N PRO A 449 13.96 -2.75 5.45
CA PRO A 449 12.91 -1.83 5.03
C PRO A 449 11.69 -2.62 4.50
N PRO A 450 10.46 -2.28 4.90
CA PRO A 450 9.26 -2.96 4.39
C PRO A 450 9.15 -2.76 2.88
N THR A 451 8.49 -3.71 2.20
CA THR A 451 8.16 -3.52 0.78
C THR A 451 7.27 -2.28 0.63
N PRO A 452 7.58 -1.34 -0.27
CA PRO A 452 6.73 -0.18 -0.52
C PRO A 452 5.29 -0.58 -0.87
N MET A 453 4.32 0.13 -0.28
CA MET A 453 2.88 0.00 -0.59
C MET A 453 2.57 0.63 -1.97
N ASN A 454 3.18 0.10 -3.03
CA ASN A 454 3.08 0.61 -4.40
C ASN A 454 2.61 -0.46 -5.40
N SER A 455 2.14 -1.62 -4.93
CA SER A 455 1.73 -2.69 -5.85
C SER A 455 0.56 -2.23 -6.70
N LEU A 456 0.73 -2.26 -8.03
CA LEU A 456 -0.37 -2.07 -8.98
C LEU A 456 -1.54 -2.98 -8.56
N VAL A 457 -2.70 -2.36 -8.33
CA VAL A 457 -3.89 -2.99 -7.72
C VAL A 457 -4.22 -4.33 -8.38
N GLU A 458 -4.58 -5.31 -7.55
CA GLU A 458 -4.83 -6.67 -8.01
C GLU A 458 -5.97 -6.74 -9.04
N GLY A 459 -5.87 -7.71 -9.96
CA GLY A 459 -6.84 -7.85 -11.04
C GLY A 459 -6.66 -6.89 -12.22
N CYS A 460 -5.44 -6.40 -12.47
CA CYS A 460 -5.12 -5.85 -13.80
C CYS A 460 -5.35 -6.95 -14.87
N PRO A 461 -6.10 -6.70 -15.96
CA PRO A 461 -6.35 -7.71 -17.00
C PRO A 461 -5.07 -8.34 -17.55
N LEU A 462 -3.97 -7.57 -17.56
CA LEU A 462 -2.65 -7.95 -18.05
C LEU A 462 -1.97 -9.09 -17.25
N ASP A 463 -2.45 -9.45 -16.05
CA ASP A 463 -2.05 -10.70 -15.36
C ASP A 463 -2.44 -11.96 -16.18
N ARG A 464 -3.31 -11.83 -17.20
CA ARG A 464 -3.67 -12.87 -18.18
C ARG A 464 -3.52 -12.43 -19.64
N GLY A 465 -2.91 -11.27 -19.87
CA GLY A 465 -2.97 -10.57 -21.16
C GLY A 465 -4.31 -9.86 -21.40
N LEU A 466 -4.32 -8.93 -22.35
CA LEU A 466 -5.52 -8.14 -22.65
C LEU A 466 -6.66 -9.05 -23.19
N PRO A 467 -7.94 -8.84 -22.82
CA PRO A 467 -9.02 -9.71 -23.25
C PRO A 467 -9.11 -9.81 -24.77
N LYS A 468 -8.83 -10.99 -25.33
CA LYS A 468 -9.11 -11.30 -26.73
C LYS A 468 -10.62 -11.41 -26.89
N LEU A 469 -11.27 -10.31 -27.23
CA LEU A 469 -12.64 -10.32 -27.74
C LEU A 469 -12.58 -10.67 -29.22
N THR A 470 -12.63 -11.95 -29.55
CA THR A 470 -12.89 -12.35 -30.94
C THR A 470 -14.36 -12.07 -31.28
N ALA A 471 -14.67 -11.94 -32.57
CA ALA A 471 -16.07 -11.84 -33.01
C ALA A 471 -16.87 -13.10 -32.63
N GLU A 472 -16.20 -14.24 -32.47
CA GLU A 472 -16.78 -15.52 -32.10
C GLU A 472 -17.15 -15.56 -30.60
N ASP A 473 -16.33 -15.00 -29.70
CA ASP A 473 -16.66 -14.85 -28.26
C ASP A 473 -17.91 -14.00 -28.01
N ILE A 474 -18.13 -12.99 -28.87
CA ILE A 474 -19.32 -12.13 -28.83
C ILE A 474 -20.55 -12.93 -29.30
N LEU A 475 -20.43 -13.68 -30.40
CA LEU A 475 -21.50 -14.50 -30.94
C LEU A 475 -21.89 -15.67 -30.02
N GLU A 476 -20.92 -16.31 -29.36
CA GLU A 476 -21.18 -17.41 -28.42
C GLU A 476 -21.85 -16.95 -27.12
N ARG A 477 -21.69 -15.67 -26.74
CA ARG A 477 -22.46 -15.07 -25.64
C ARG A 477 -23.86 -14.64 -26.07
N PHE A 478 -24.04 -14.13 -27.30
CA PHE A 478 -25.37 -13.81 -27.81
C PHE A 478 -26.25 -15.05 -28.03
N SER A 479 -25.69 -16.20 -28.42
CA SER A 479 -26.46 -17.46 -28.54
C SER A 479 -26.97 -17.95 -27.18
N ARG A 480 -26.20 -17.77 -26.10
CA ARG A 480 -26.58 -18.11 -24.71
C ARG A 480 -27.59 -17.13 -24.09
N ILE A 481 -27.81 -15.96 -24.69
CA ILE A 481 -28.83 -14.98 -24.26
C ILE A 481 -30.18 -15.20 -24.98
N LYS A 482 -30.20 -15.95 -26.10
CA LYS A 482 -31.42 -16.24 -26.89
C LYS A 482 -32.19 -17.50 -26.50
N VAL A 483 -32.04 -18.00 -25.26
CA VAL A 483 -32.82 -19.14 -24.75
C VAL A 483 -33.55 -18.75 -23.45
N VAL A 484 -34.37 -17.71 -23.55
CA VAL A 484 -35.55 -17.47 -22.69
C VAL A 484 -36.63 -16.91 -23.60
N ASP A 485 -37.46 -17.79 -24.19
CA ASP A 485 -38.61 -17.37 -25.00
C ASP A 485 -39.70 -16.75 -24.11
N PRO A 486 -40.28 -15.59 -24.50
CA PRO A 486 -41.34 -14.94 -23.74
C PRO A 486 -42.71 -15.02 -24.47
N GLU A 487 -43.23 -16.22 -24.72
CA GLU A 487 -44.60 -16.39 -25.24
C GLU A 487 -45.37 -17.52 -24.54
N ASP A 488 -46.25 -17.18 -23.59
CA ASP A 488 -47.54 -17.87 -23.44
C ASP A 488 -48.60 -17.02 -22.69
N THR A 489 -49.02 -15.89 -23.26
CA THR A 489 -50.30 -15.24 -22.91
C THR A 489 -50.96 -14.53 -24.11
N SER A 490 -51.77 -15.26 -24.89
CA SER A 490 -52.95 -14.66 -25.52
C SER A 490 -54.08 -15.67 -25.74
N SER A 491 -55.32 -15.19 -25.66
CA SER A 491 -56.51 -16.02 -25.44
C SER A 491 -57.38 -16.21 -26.69
N SER A 492 -57.83 -17.45 -26.91
CA SER A 492 -59.14 -17.79 -27.51
C SER A 492 -59.39 -19.29 -27.30
N GLY A 493 -60.60 -19.81 -27.08
CA GLY A 493 -61.91 -19.18 -26.81
C GLY A 493 -63.04 -20.21 -27.00
N LYS A 494 -64.11 -20.12 -26.20
CA LYS A 494 -65.38 -20.89 -26.29
C LYS A 494 -65.35 -22.41 -26.00
N LYS A 495 -65.79 -22.77 -24.79
CA LYS A 495 -67.15 -23.33 -24.61
C LYS A 495 -67.65 -23.12 -23.19
#